data_AF-A0AB33KF51-F1
#
_entry.id   AF-A0AB33KF51-F1
#
_cell.length_a   1.000
_cell.length_b   1.000
_cell.length_c   1.000
_cell.angle_alpha   90.00
_cell.angle_beta   90.00
_cell.angle_gamma   90.00
#
_symmetry.space_group_name_H-M   'P 1'
#
loop_
_entity.id
_entity.type
_entity.pdbx_description
1 polymer ?
#
loop_
_entity_poly.entity_id
_entity_poly.type
_entity_poly.pdbx_seq_one_letter_code
_entity_poly.pdbx_strand_id
1 'polypeptide(L)'
;MPEFDRKGAVARCGPELVAPEGVEAQTCVMTQDGETWARTYYRNATGEELRSVLTLMGPAGRTVELHCAPAAHDEPGLCETPCIPSSGASRSTTAVAEFLGAGPVDEAPLLLRAGSERAQGAED
;
A
#
# COMPACT_ATOMS: atom_id res chain seq x y z
N MET A 1 5.28 -23.19 11.32
CA MET A 1 6.19 -23.01 10.17
C MET A 1 5.80 -21.71 9.48
N PRO A 2 6.65 -20.68 9.46
CA PRO A 2 6.41 -19.50 8.65
C PRO A 2 7.52 -19.29 7.62
N GLU A 3 7.19 -19.43 6.34
CA GLU A 3 8.06 -19.15 5.20
C GLU A 3 8.06 -17.64 4.86
N PHE A 4 8.38 -16.79 5.84
CA PHE A 4 8.47 -15.33 5.64
C PHE A 4 9.80 -14.87 5.02
N ASP A 5 10.57 -15.78 4.43
CA ASP A 5 11.75 -15.42 3.63
C ASP A 5 11.48 -15.79 2.18
N ARG A 6 10.61 -15.03 1.50
CA ARG A 6 10.61 -14.95 0.04
C ARG A 6 11.89 -14.23 -0.40
N LYS A 7 13.02 -14.93 -0.27
CA LYS A 7 14.35 -14.48 -0.70
C LYS A 7 14.32 -14.28 -2.23
N GLY A 8 14.23 -13.02 -2.67
CA GLY A 8 14.26 -12.66 -4.10
C GLY A 8 13.23 -11.64 -4.55
N ALA A 9 12.26 -11.26 -3.71
CA ALA A 9 11.35 -10.17 -4.05
C ALA A 9 12.05 -8.80 -3.88
N VAL A 10 12.05 -7.98 -4.93
CA VAL A 10 12.50 -6.58 -4.86
C VAL A 10 11.38 -5.77 -4.23
N ALA A 11 11.62 -5.26 -3.03
CA ALA A 11 10.74 -4.32 -2.34
C ALA A 11 11.17 -2.87 -2.65
N ARG A 12 10.23 -2.07 -3.16
CA ARG A 12 10.38 -0.61 -3.31
C ARG A 12 9.39 0.07 -2.38
N CYS A 13 9.85 0.36 -1.18
CA CYS A 13 9.06 1.03 -0.16
C CYS A 13 9.15 2.55 -0.33
N GLY A 14 8.02 3.22 -0.12
CA GLY A 14 8.01 4.67 0.08
C GLY A 14 8.34 5.05 1.52
N PRO A 15 8.31 6.35 1.83
CA PRO A 15 8.47 6.83 3.20
C PRO A 15 7.35 6.27 4.09
N GLU A 16 7.70 5.99 5.34
CA GLU A 16 6.73 5.78 6.39
C GLU A 16 6.05 7.11 6.70
N LEU A 17 4.72 7.11 6.70
CA LEU A 17 3.91 8.28 6.97
C LEU A 17 3.03 8.03 8.18
N VAL A 18 2.92 9.05 9.02
CA VAL A 18 2.15 9.01 10.26
C VAL A 18 1.12 10.13 10.23
N ALA A 19 -0.15 9.75 10.36
CA ALA A 19 -1.26 10.67 10.46
C ALA A 19 -1.28 11.32 11.85
N PRO A 20 -1.75 12.58 11.98
CA PRO A 20 -1.91 13.23 13.28
C PRO A 20 -2.86 12.45 14.20
N GLU A 21 -3.78 11.70 13.62
CA GLU A 21 -4.77 10.88 14.32
C GLU A 21 -4.14 9.63 14.97
N GLY A 22 -2.92 9.25 14.57
CA GLY A 22 -2.21 8.06 15.09
C GLY A 22 -2.23 6.86 14.14
N VAL A 23 -2.56 7.07 12.86
CA VAL A 23 -2.44 6.01 11.83
C VAL A 23 -1.04 6.05 11.25
N GLU A 24 -0.32 4.94 11.32
CA GLU A 24 0.99 4.79 10.69
C GLU A 24 0.85 3.91 9.46
N ALA A 25 1.44 4.29 8.33
CA ALA A 25 1.44 3.46 7.13
C ALA A 25 2.72 3.58 6.31
N GLN A 26 3.14 2.45 5.76
CA GLN A 26 4.25 2.34 4.83
C GLN A 26 3.87 1.44 3.66
N THR A 27 3.93 1.98 2.44
CA THR A 27 3.53 1.25 1.22
C THR A 27 4.76 0.84 0.42
N CYS A 28 4.82 -0.42 0.05
CA CYS A 28 5.88 -1.04 -0.73
C CYS A 28 5.33 -1.71 -1.99
N VAL A 29 6.02 -1.52 -3.11
CA VAL A 29 5.82 -2.35 -4.32
C VAL A 29 6.77 -3.52 -4.26
N MET A 30 6.22 -4.73 -4.31
CA MET A 30 6.96 -5.97 -4.30
C MET A 30 6.98 -6.54 -5.72
N THR A 31 8.15 -6.96 -6.20
CA THR A 31 8.31 -7.60 -7.51
C THR A 31 9.09 -8.90 -7.37
N GLN A 32 8.55 -10.02 -7.84
CA GLN A 32 9.20 -11.34 -7.77
C GLN A 32 8.79 -12.17 -8.99
N ASP A 33 9.74 -12.86 -9.63
CA ASP A 33 9.49 -13.84 -10.71
C ASP A 33 8.57 -13.35 -11.85
N GLY A 34 8.63 -12.06 -12.19
CA GLY A 34 7.77 -11.48 -13.23
C GLY A 34 6.34 -11.20 -12.75
N GLU A 35 6.09 -11.22 -11.46
CA GLU A 35 4.88 -10.74 -10.80
C GLU A 35 5.16 -9.45 -10.02
N THR A 36 4.14 -8.62 -9.85
CA THR A 36 4.22 -7.38 -9.08
C THR A 36 2.96 -7.25 -8.23
N TRP A 37 3.13 -6.83 -6.98
CA TRP A 37 2.02 -6.56 -6.06
C TRP A 37 2.37 -5.37 -5.16
N ALA A 38 1.36 -4.69 -4.64
CA ALA A 38 1.53 -3.72 -3.57
C ALA A 38 1.36 -4.43 -2.23
N ARG A 39 2.16 -4.01 -1.26
CA ARG A 39 2.02 -4.35 0.15
C ARG A 39 2.04 -3.07 0.94
N THR A 40 1.02 -2.84 1.76
CA THR A 40 1.02 -1.75 2.73
C THR A 40 1.07 -2.32 4.13
N TYR A 41 2.03 -1.85 4.92
CA TYR A 41 2.07 -2.03 6.35
C TYR A 41 1.31 -0.87 6.97
N TYR A 42 0.49 -1.16 7.97
CA TYR A 42 -0.26 -0.14 8.68
C TYR A 42 -0.39 -0.47 10.15
N ARG A 43 -0.55 0.55 10.97
CA ARG A 43 -0.87 0.44 12.38
C ARG A 43 -1.89 1.48 12.74
N ASN A 44 -2.92 1.06 13.46
CA ASN A 44 -4.05 1.90 13.80
C ASN A 44 -4.08 2.18 15.30
N ALA A 45 -3.40 3.25 15.71
CA ALA A 45 -3.44 3.72 17.10
C ALA A 45 -4.65 4.64 17.39
N THR A 46 -5.50 4.92 16.38
CA THR A 46 -6.69 5.79 16.56
C THR A 46 -7.74 5.16 17.48
N GLY A 47 -7.84 3.81 17.47
CA GLY A 47 -8.87 3.08 18.20
C GLY A 47 -10.24 3.05 17.53
N GLU A 48 -10.35 3.45 16.25
CA GLU A 48 -11.57 3.35 15.45
C GLU A 48 -11.37 2.45 14.22
N GLU A 49 -12.45 1.83 13.70
CA GLU A 49 -12.38 1.03 12.48
C GLU A 49 -12.19 1.94 11.27
N LEU A 50 -11.06 1.79 10.57
CA LEU A 50 -10.76 2.60 9.40
C LEU A 50 -11.05 1.80 8.12
N ARG A 51 -11.08 2.52 7.00
CA ARG A 51 -11.02 1.88 5.67
C ARG A 51 -9.69 2.22 5.06
N SER A 52 -9.01 1.23 4.50
CA SER A 52 -7.85 1.46 3.66
C SER A 52 -8.12 0.99 2.24
N VAL A 53 -7.58 1.71 1.27
CA VAL A 53 -7.66 1.39 -0.14
C VAL A 53 -6.25 1.34 -0.68
N LEU A 54 -5.81 0.15 -1.06
CA LEU A 54 -4.50 -0.09 -1.63
C LEU A 54 -4.61 -0.19 -3.15
N THR A 55 -4.05 0.80 -3.83
CA THR A 55 -4.11 0.94 -5.28
C THR A 55 -2.72 0.75 -5.88
N LEU A 56 -2.55 -0.35 -6.60
CA LEU A 56 -1.38 -0.64 -7.42
C LEU A 56 -1.62 -0.17 -8.85
N MET A 57 -0.87 0.83 -9.28
CA MET A 57 -0.86 1.34 -10.64
C MET A 57 0.38 0.81 -11.37
N GLY A 58 0.15 -0.10 -12.32
CA GLY A 58 1.16 -0.67 -13.19
C GLY A 58 1.31 0.07 -14.53
N PRO A 59 2.37 -0.27 -15.28
CA PRO A 59 2.54 0.20 -16.66
C PRO A 59 1.34 -0.21 -17.54
N ALA A 60 1.06 0.58 -18.58
CA ALA A 60 -0.06 0.40 -19.51
C ALA A 60 -1.47 0.66 -18.92
N GLY A 61 -1.57 1.47 -17.86
CA GLY A 61 -2.86 1.87 -17.27
C GLY A 61 -3.56 0.73 -16.52
N ARG A 62 -2.81 -0.30 -16.11
CA ARG A 62 -3.33 -1.38 -15.27
C ARG A 62 -3.41 -0.87 -13.84
N THR A 63 -4.61 -0.82 -13.28
CA THR A 63 -4.82 -0.47 -11.88
C THR A 63 -5.48 -1.64 -11.16
N VAL A 64 -4.92 -2.03 -10.02
CA VAL A 64 -5.49 -3.02 -9.11
C VAL A 64 -5.75 -2.32 -7.80
N GLU A 65 -6.99 -2.31 -7.38
CA GLU A 65 -7.41 -1.74 -6.11
C GLU A 65 -7.85 -2.85 -5.17
N LEU A 66 -7.45 -2.76 -3.92
CA LEU A 66 -7.89 -3.64 -2.85
C LEU A 66 -8.36 -2.81 -1.66
N HIS A 67 -9.58 -3.04 -1.22
CA HIS A 67 -10.09 -2.46 0.01
C HIS A 67 -9.76 -3.36 1.19
N CYS A 68 -9.17 -2.77 2.22
CA CYS A 68 -8.87 -3.43 3.48
C CYS A 68 -9.52 -2.64 4.62
N ALA A 69 -9.81 -3.30 5.73
CA ALA A 69 -10.38 -2.68 6.91
C ALA A 69 -9.40 -2.81 8.08
N PRO A 70 -8.56 -1.79 8.33
CA PRO A 70 -7.75 -1.74 9.54
C PRO A 70 -8.64 -1.80 10.78
N ALA A 71 -8.49 -2.87 11.55
CA ALA A 71 -9.17 -2.98 12.83
C ALA A 71 -8.71 -1.85 13.78
N ALA A 72 -9.60 -1.48 14.70
CA ALA A 72 -9.39 -0.51 15.76
C ALA A 72 -8.44 -1.00 16.87
N HIS A 73 -7.42 -1.76 16.50
CA HIS A 73 -6.50 -2.40 17.41
C HIS A 73 -5.12 -1.89 17.03
N ASP A 74 -4.36 -1.41 18.00
CA ASP A 74 -3.00 -0.85 17.85
C ASP A 74 -1.96 -1.91 17.42
N GLU A 75 -2.43 -2.97 16.78
CA GLU A 75 -1.69 -4.08 16.24
C GLU A 75 -1.22 -3.77 14.80
N PRO A 76 0.00 -4.19 14.44
CA PRO A 76 0.50 -4.05 13.08
C PRO A 76 -0.30 -4.94 12.13
N GLY A 77 -0.94 -4.32 11.15
CA GLY A 77 -1.60 -4.97 10.03
C GLY A 77 -0.78 -4.88 8.75
N LEU A 78 -1.03 -5.79 7.83
CA LEU A 78 -0.56 -5.68 6.46
C LEU A 78 -1.71 -5.96 5.51
N CYS A 79 -1.72 -5.27 4.38
CA CYS A 79 -2.60 -5.58 3.28
C CYS A 79 -1.82 -5.71 1.98
N GLU A 80 -2.16 -6.70 1.17
CA GLU A 80 -1.47 -7.02 -0.07
C GLU A 80 -2.46 -7.14 -1.22
N THR A 81 -2.20 -6.43 -2.33
CA THR A 81 -3.00 -6.61 -3.54
C THR A 81 -2.73 -7.99 -4.14
N PRO A 82 -3.67 -8.54 -4.94
CA PRO A 82 -3.40 -9.69 -5.78
C PRO A 82 -2.14 -9.49 -6.65
N CYS A 83 -1.33 -10.54 -6.81
CA CYS A 83 -0.19 -10.53 -7.71
C CYS A 83 -0.67 -10.36 -9.16
N ILE A 84 -0.06 -9.42 -9.88
CA ILE A 84 -0.29 -9.25 -11.33
C ILE A 84 0.98 -9.53 -12.12
N PRO A 85 0.86 -10.10 -13.34
CA PRO A 85 1.99 -10.31 -14.21
C PRO A 85 2.63 -8.97 -14.61
N SER A 86 3.91 -8.83 -14.31
CA SER A 86 4.77 -7.71 -14.64
C SER A 86 5.13 -7.76 -16.12
N SER A 87 4.44 -6.96 -16.94
CA SER A 87 4.78 -6.81 -18.36
C SER A 87 6.01 -5.92 -18.51
N GLY A 88 7.19 -6.45 -18.19
CA GLY A 88 8.51 -5.96 -18.61
C GLY A 88 9.03 -4.62 -18.03
N ALA A 89 8.17 -3.76 -17.48
CA ALA A 89 8.56 -2.45 -16.95
C ALA A 89 8.24 -2.31 -15.45
N SER A 90 8.92 -3.11 -14.62
CA SER A 90 8.81 -3.06 -13.15
C SER A 90 9.20 -1.71 -12.52
N ARG A 91 9.75 -0.77 -13.31
CA ARG A 91 10.18 0.57 -12.88
C ARG A 91 9.04 1.62 -12.95
N SER A 92 7.94 1.32 -13.64
CA SER A 92 6.80 2.24 -13.80
C SER A 92 5.63 1.92 -12.87
N THR A 93 5.77 0.90 -12.02
CA THR A 93 4.73 0.50 -11.08
C THR A 93 4.81 1.34 -9.81
N THR A 94 3.69 1.94 -9.43
CA THR A 94 3.53 2.71 -8.20
C THR A 94 2.36 2.17 -7.39
N ALA A 95 2.50 2.12 -6.08
CA ALA A 95 1.41 1.80 -5.17
C ALA A 95 1.05 3.02 -4.32
N VAL A 96 -0.23 3.17 -4.01
CA VAL A 96 -0.75 4.18 -3.09
C VAL A 96 -1.74 3.50 -2.15
N ALA A 97 -1.54 3.63 -0.85
CA ALA A 97 -2.49 3.27 0.17
C ALA A 97 -3.17 4.53 0.71
N GLU A 98 -4.50 4.55 0.69
CA GLU A 98 -5.31 5.64 1.22
C GLU A 98 -6.08 5.15 2.42
N PHE A 99 -5.89 5.80 3.57
CA PHE A 99 -6.60 5.50 4.81
C PHE A 99 -7.66 6.56 5.04
N LEU A 100 -8.90 6.11 5.17
CA LEU A 100 -10.10 6.89 5.33
C LEU A 100 -10.66 6.64 6.72
N GLY A 101 -11.21 7.70 7.32
CA GLY A 101 -11.89 7.64 8.61
C GLY A 101 -13.14 6.75 8.61
N ALA A 102 -13.64 6.46 9.81
CA ALA A 102 -14.94 5.84 9.98
C ALA A 102 -16.05 6.77 9.43
N GLY A 103 -16.93 6.25 8.57
CA GLY A 103 -17.99 7.03 7.92
C GLY A 103 -18.39 6.48 6.54
N PRO A 104 -19.50 6.94 5.94
CA PRO A 104 -19.85 6.60 4.56
C PRO A 104 -18.81 7.18 3.58
N VAL A 105 -18.59 6.50 2.45
CA VAL A 105 -17.47 6.78 1.51
C VAL A 105 -17.44 8.24 1.01
N ASP A 106 -18.61 8.89 0.94
CA ASP A 106 -18.74 10.30 0.52
C ASP A 106 -18.35 11.32 1.60
N GLU A 107 -18.37 10.91 2.88
CA GLU A 107 -18.12 11.77 4.05
C GLU A 107 -16.87 11.35 4.84
N ALA A 108 -16.25 10.21 4.52
CA ALA A 108 -15.08 9.71 5.22
C ALA A 108 -13.85 10.59 4.90
N PRO A 109 -13.29 11.33 5.89
CA PRO A 109 -12.12 12.16 5.64
C PRO A 109 -10.92 11.28 5.31
N LEU A 110 -10.13 11.70 4.31
CA LEU A 110 -8.81 11.11 4.04
C LEU A 110 -7.88 11.48 5.20
N LEU A 111 -7.51 10.47 5.99
CA LEU A 111 -6.61 10.64 7.14
C LEU A 111 -5.15 10.59 6.68
N LEU A 112 -4.83 9.62 5.83
CA LEU A 112 -3.46 9.38 5.39
C LEU A 112 -3.44 8.88 3.96
N ARG A 113 -2.47 9.36 3.19
CA ARG A 113 -2.14 8.80 1.88
C ARG A 113 -0.66 8.43 1.87
N ALA A 114 -0.37 7.13 1.82
CA ALA A 114 0.97 6.59 1.74
C ALA A 114 1.27 6.09 0.33
N GLY A 115 2.25 6.69 -0.34
CA GLY A 115 2.70 6.25 -1.66
C GLY A 115 3.99 5.46 -1.58
N SER A 116 4.17 4.47 -2.45
CA SER A 116 5.48 3.89 -2.71
C SER A 116 6.36 4.90 -3.46
N GLU A 117 7.67 4.86 -3.25
CA GLU A 117 8.62 5.70 -3.99
C GLU A 117 8.43 5.52 -5.50
N ARG A 118 8.14 6.62 -6.21
CA ARG A 118 8.33 6.67 -7.67
C ARG A 118 9.81 6.47 -7.90
N ALA A 119 10.22 5.59 -8.81
CA ALA A 119 11.59 5.60 -9.29
C ALA A 119 11.93 7.03 -9.72
N GLN A 120 12.81 7.70 -8.98
CA GLN A 120 13.22 9.08 -9.27
C GLN A 120 13.71 9.12 -10.73
N GLY A 121 13.02 9.91 -11.55
CA GLY A 121 13.22 9.94 -13.00
C GLY A 121 12.14 10.71 -13.78
N ALA A 122 11.51 11.70 -13.15
CA ALA A 122 10.71 12.71 -13.84
C ALA A 122 11.01 14.06 -13.18
N GLU A 123 12.26 14.49 -13.31
CA GLU A 123 12.63 15.90 -13.21
C GLU A 123 13.12 16.28 -14.61
N ASP A 124 12.47 17.29 -15.18
CA ASP A 124 12.65 17.88 -16.51
C ASP A 124 14.01 18.56 -16.67
#